data_AF-A0A2P4YCJ3-F1
#
_entry.id   AF-A0A2P4YCJ3-F1
#
_cell.length_a   1.000
_cell.length_b   1.000
_cell.length_c   1.000
_cell.angle_alpha   90.00
_cell.angle_beta   90.00
_cell.angle_gamma   90.00
#
_symmetry.space_group_name_H-M   'P 1'
#
loop_
_entity.id
_entity.type
_entity.pdbx_description
1 polymer ?
#
loop_
_entity_poly.entity_id
_entity_poly.type
_entity_poly.pdbx_seq_one_letter_code
_entity_poly.pdbx_strand_id
1 'polypeptide(L)'
;MSDQAVEAFGSVDQTLAAVEEHLAVFKQTSLEDLVAPLSPLERAKVQVSLAYTINALLFVFLKTQGVSPKDIRQTHVKQELERVKAFIKKIKDAEELAKGPKLVLDKDASKRFIHNALSSDQVYVDAIKATKEEQDSKTTKQESGNMQAEGKGKRAASKTSNKKNKRQRKR
;
A
#
# COMPACT_ATOMS: atom_id res chain seq x y z
N MET A 1 8.43 45.22 3.41
CA MET A 1 8.70 43.77 3.26
C MET A 1 8.04 43.12 4.47
N SER A 2 7.08 42.21 4.29
CA SER A 2 6.33 41.61 5.39
C SER A 2 7.23 40.74 6.27
N ASP A 3 7.07 40.77 7.60
CA ASP A 3 7.82 39.91 8.55
C ASP A 3 7.77 38.43 8.14
N GLN A 4 6.64 38.01 7.57
CA GLN A 4 6.42 36.67 7.02
C GLN A 4 7.43 36.28 5.93
N ALA A 5 7.91 37.23 5.11
CA ALA A 5 8.92 36.95 4.09
C ALA A 5 10.29 36.70 4.73
N VAL A 6 10.63 37.46 5.78
CA VAL A 6 11.89 37.31 6.52
C VAL A 6 11.96 35.95 7.20
N GLU A 7 10.87 35.52 7.85
CA GLU A 7 10.77 34.18 8.43
C GLU A 7 10.89 33.07 7.38
N ALA A 8 10.26 33.24 6.21
CA ALA A 8 10.35 32.27 5.13
C ALA A 8 11.79 32.11 4.61
N PHE A 9 12.54 33.21 4.46
CA PHE A 9 13.95 33.15 4.08
C PHE A 9 14.81 32.46 5.14
N GLY A 10 14.59 32.75 6.43
CA GLY A 10 15.30 32.08 7.52
C GLY A 10 15.05 30.56 7.54
N SER A 11 13.82 30.13 7.24
CA SER A 11 13.50 28.70 7.11
C SER A 11 14.19 28.04 5.91
N VAL A 12 14.22 28.72 4.76
CA VAL A 12 14.94 28.21 3.57
C VAL A 12 16.43 28.07 3.87
N ASP A 13 17.04 29.02 4.56
CA ASP A 13 18.46 28.98 4.91
C ASP A 13 18.80 27.80 5.85
N GLN A 14 17.99 27.60 6.90
CA GLN A 14 18.16 26.44 7.79
C GLN A 14 17.98 25.09 7.07
N THR A 15 16.97 24.99 6.20
CA THR A 15 16.74 23.74 5.45
C THR A 15 17.84 23.48 4.43
N LEU A 16 18.40 24.53 3.81
CA LEU A 16 19.51 24.40 2.89
C LEU A 16 20.80 23.98 3.62
N ALA A 17 21.06 24.54 4.81
CA ALA A 17 22.19 24.13 5.65
C ALA A 17 22.11 22.63 6.02
N ALA A 18 20.92 22.13 6.39
CA ALA A 18 20.71 20.72 6.68
C ALA A 18 20.96 19.82 5.44
N VAL A 19 20.50 20.24 4.26
CA VAL A 19 20.79 19.52 3.00
C VAL A 19 22.29 19.50 2.73
N GLU A 20 23.00 20.60 2.98
CA GLU A 20 24.44 20.68 2.77
C GLU A 20 25.23 19.74 3.70
N GLU A 21 24.79 19.61 4.96
CA GLU A 21 25.34 18.66 5.92
C GLU A 21 25.17 17.21 5.43
N HIS A 22 23.97 16.84 4.97
CA HIS A 22 23.73 15.50 4.42
C HIS A 22 24.54 15.20 3.16
N LEU A 23 24.83 16.22 2.34
CA LEU A 23 25.64 16.08 1.13
C LEU A 23 27.15 16.14 1.40
N ALA A 24 27.58 16.52 2.60
CA ALA A 24 29.00 16.64 2.95
C ALA A 24 29.76 15.31 2.80
N VAL A 25 29.08 14.17 2.93
CA VAL A 25 29.67 12.85 2.72
C VAL A 25 30.30 12.69 1.33
N PHE A 26 29.71 13.31 0.31
CA PHE A 26 30.21 13.27 -1.07
C PHE A 26 31.39 14.22 -1.31
N LYS A 27 31.70 15.14 -0.38
CA LYS A 27 32.91 15.98 -0.44
C LYS A 27 34.16 15.20 -0.01
N GLN A 28 33.99 14.13 0.77
CA GLN A 28 35.09 13.34 1.35
C GLN A 28 35.28 11.99 0.66
N THR A 29 34.19 11.37 0.21
CA THR A 29 34.19 10.03 -0.38
C THR A 29 33.59 10.09 -1.79
N SER A 30 34.17 9.36 -2.74
CA SER A 30 33.62 9.27 -4.08
C SER A 30 32.28 8.53 -4.08
N LEU A 31 31.40 8.84 -5.05
CA LEU A 31 30.13 8.13 -5.20
C LEU A 31 30.34 6.64 -5.46
N GLU A 32 31.40 6.29 -6.19
CA GLU A 32 31.75 4.91 -6.55
C GLU A 32 32.13 4.11 -5.31
N ASP A 33 32.95 4.68 -4.43
CA ASP A 33 33.37 4.04 -3.17
C ASP A 33 32.19 3.89 -2.20
N LEU A 34 31.30 4.89 -2.13
CA LEU A 34 30.11 4.83 -1.28
C LEU A 34 29.14 3.72 -1.73
N VAL A 35 29.07 3.48 -3.03
CA VAL A 35 28.12 2.59 -3.67
C VAL A 35 28.67 1.17 -3.85
N ALA A 36 29.99 1.01 -3.85
CA ALA A 36 30.69 -0.27 -3.98
C ALA A 36 30.21 -1.34 -2.97
N PRO A 37 30.09 -1.06 -1.65
CA PRO A 37 29.69 -2.08 -0.66
C PRO A 37 28.18 -2.36 -0.62
N LEU A 38 27.35 -1.54 -1.28
CA LEU A 38 25.89 -1.63 -1.19
C LEU A 38 25.32 -2.73 -2.08
N SER A 39 24.20 -3.32 -1.65
CA SER A 39 23.43 -4.24 -2.50
C SER A 39 22.92 -3.53 -3.77
N PRO A 40 22.63 -4.25 -4.86
CA PRO A 40 22.14 -3.62 -6.10
C PRO A 40 20.88 -2.78 -5.90
N LEU A 41 20.02 -3.19 -4.97
CA LEU A 41 18.79 -2.47 -4.62
C LEU A 41 19.08 -1.17 -3.84
N GLU A 42 19.97 -1.22 -2.85
CA GLU A 42 20.38 -0.05 -2.09
C GLU A 42 21.14 0.95 -2.97
N ARG A 43 21.99 0.45 -3.87
CA ARG A 43 22.66 1.25 -4.91
C ARG A 43 21.65 2.00 -5.77
N ALA A 44 20.59 1.34 -6.23
CA ALA A 44 19.54 1.98 -7.00
C ALA A 44 18.82 3.08 -6.19
N LYS A 45 18.54 2.84 -4.90
CA LYS A 45 17.96 3.86 -4.01
C LYS A 45 18.86 5.09 -3.88
N VAL A 46 20.15 4.90 -3.62
CA VAL A 46 21.10 6.01 -3.47
C VAL A 46 21.18 6.83 -4.76
N GLN A 47 21.30 6.19 -5.91
CA GLN A 47 21.38 6.88 -7.20
C GLN A 47 20.08 7.64 -7.55
N VAL A 48 18.91 7.04 -7.30
CA VAL A 48 17.62 7.70 -7.56
C VAL A 48 17.39 8.86 -6.58
N SER A 49 17.77 8.71 -5.32
CA SER A 49 17.73 9.80 -4.33
C SER A 49 18.65 10.95 -4.74
N LEU A 50 19.87 10.66 -5.19
CA LEU A 50 20.80 11.70 -5.66
C LEU A 50 20.25 12.43 -6.89
N ALA A 51 19.69 11.70 -7.85
CA ALA A 51 19.04 12.29 -9.02
C ALA A 51 17.83 13.16 -8.64
N TYR A 52 17.05 12.75 -7.63
CA TYR A 52 15.99 13.59 -7.07
C TYR A 52 16.55 14.88 -6.49
N THR A 53 17.56 14.79 -5.63
CA THR A 53 18.17 15.95 -4.97
C THR A 53 18.70 16.97 -5.96
N ILE A 54 19.41 16.54 -7.01
CA ILE A 54 19.94 17.44 -8.05
C ILE A 54 18.80 18.18 -8.77
N ASN A 55 17.77 17.45 -9.21
CA ASN A 55 16.63 18.04 -9.91
C ASN A 55 15.80 18.97 -9.00
N ALA A 56 15.66 18.61 -7.73
CA ALA A 56 14.97 19.43 -6.73
C ALA A 56 15.73 20.74 -6.43
N LEU A 57 17.05 20.67 -6.25
CA LEU A 57 17.88 21.86 -6.05
C LEU A 57 17.86 22.76 -7.28
N LEU A 58 17.91 22.19 -8.48
CA LEU A 58 17.76 22.95 -9.72
C LEU A 58 16.38 23.62 -9.80
N PHE A 59 15.31 22.94 -9.38
CA PHE A 59 13.98 23.53 -9.31
C PHE A 59 13.89 24.73 -8.35
N VAL A 60 14.49 24.60 -7.16
CA VAL A 60 14.59 25.69 -6.17
C VAL A 60 15.38 26.86 -6.75
N PHE A 61 16.52 26.60 -7.38
CA PHE A 61 17.34 27.62 -8.02
C PHE A 61 16.58 28.38 -9.11
N LEU A 62 15.83 27.69 -9.98
CA LEU A 62 15.02 28.36 -11.00
C LEU A 62 13.94 29.26 -10.38
N LYS A 63 13.38 28.86 -9.22
CA LYS A 63 12.41 29.69 -8.51
C LYS A 63 13.04 30.94 -7.88
N THR A 64 14.24 30.84 -7.32
CA THR A 64 14.93 32.00 -6.73
C THR A 64 15.36 33.01 -7.78
N GLN A 65 15.62 32.57 -9.02
CA GLN A 65 15.94 33.43 -10.15
C GLN A 65 14.71 34.14 -10.76
N GLY A 66 13.51 33.97 -10.18
CA GLY A 66 12.29 34.61 -10.66
C GLY A 66 11.80 34.09 -12.01
N VAL A 67 12.23 32.88 -12.41
CA VAL A 67 11.80 32.27 -13.67
C VAL A 67 10.30 32.04 -13.65
N SER A 68 9.62 32.39 -14.75
CA SER A 68 8.17 32.23 -14.89
C SER A 68 7.75 30.75 -14.83
N PRO A 69 6.59 30.40 -14.24
CA PRO A 69 6.07 29.03 -14.22
C PRO A 69 5.85 28.40 -15.59
N LYS A 70 5.75 29.24 -16.63
CA LYS A 70 5.54 28.83 -18.03
C LYS A 70 6.84 28.65 -18.80
N ASP A 71 7.98 28.93 -18.17
CA ASP A 71 9.28 28.73 -18.82
C ASP A 71 9.49 27.24 -19.12
N ILE A 72 10.06 27.00 -20.29
CA ILE A 72 10.50 25.70 -20.79
C ILE A 72 11.44 25.04 -19.76
N ARG A 73 12.32 25.83 -19.12
CA ARG A 73 13.27 25.33 -18.10
C ARG A 73 12.56 24.68 -16.91
N GLN A 74 11.50 25.29 -16.39
CA GLN A 74 10.74 24.71 -15.28
C GLN A 74 9.94 23.48 -15.71
N THR A 75 9.43 23.49 -16.94
CA THR A 75 8.69 22.35 -17.49
C THR A 75 9.58 21.12 -17.63
N HIS A 76 10.82 21.29 -18.10
CA HIS A 76 11.80 20.21 -18.17
C HIS A 76 12.16 19.65 -16.79
N VAL A 77 12.39 20.51 -15.79
CA VAL A 77 12.68 20.04 -14.43
C VAL A 77 11.51 19.24 -13.86
N LYS A 78 10.26 19.65 -14.12
CA LYS A 78 9.07 18.87 -13.73
C LYS A 78 9.01 17.51 -14.42
N GLN A 79 9.40 17.42 -15.69
CA GLN A 79 9.48 16.15 -16.42
C GLN A 79 10.52 15.21 -15.80
N GLU A 80 11.70 15.73 -15.45
CA GLU A 80 12.73 14.93 -14.76
C GLU A 80 12.27 14.46 -13.38
N LEU A 81 11.53 15.28 -12.63
CA LEU A 81 10.94 14.86 -11.35
C LEU A 81 9.91 13.74 -11.53
N GLU A 82 9.06 13.79 -12.57
CA GLU A 82 8.11 12.69 -12.84
C GLU A 82 8.84 11.42 -13.29
N ARG A 83 9.94 11.56 -14.03
CA ARG A 83 10.81 10.44 -14.40
C ARG A 83 11.45 9.80 -13.18
N VAL A 84 11.96 10.58 -12.24
CA VAL A 84 12.49 10.09 -10.95
C VAL A 84 11.42 9.34 -10.16
N LYS A 85 10.20 9.88 -10.09
CA LYS A 85 9.07 9.23 -9.42
C LYS A 85 8.72 7.88 -10.05
N ALA A 86 8.81 7.75 -11.37
CA ALA A 86 8.64 6.46 -12.05
C ALA A 86 9.74 5.45 -11.63
N PHE A 87 10.99 5.90 -11.45
CA PHE A 87 12.06 5.03 -10.95
C PHE A 87 11.87 4.63 -9.48
N ILE A 88 11.41 5.54 -8.61
CA ILE A 88 11.05 5.21 -7.23
C ILE A 88 9.98 4.11 -7.20
N LYS A 89 8.97 4.21 -8.07
CA LYS A 89 7.94 3.17 -8.20
C LYS A 89 8.54 1.82 -8.61
N LYS A 90 9.41 1.79 -9.62
CA LYS A 90 10.11 0.55 -10.05
C LYS A 90 10.92 -0.07 -8.92
N ILE A 91 11.61 0.74 -8.12
CA ILE A 91 12.36 0.24 -6.95
C ILE A 91 11.40 -0.39 -5.95
N LYS A 92 10.29 0.28 -5.61
CA LYS A 92 9.28 -0.27 -4.68
C LYS A 92 8.67 -1.57 -5.19
N ASP A 93 8.35 -1.64 -6.48
CA ASP A 93 7.80 -2.86 -7.09
C ASP A 93 8.83 -4.00 -7.03
N ALA A 94 10.12 -3.71 -7.26
CA ALA A 94 11.20 -4.68 -7.11
C ALA A 94 11.42 -5.12 -5.65
N GLU A 95 11.24 -4.22 -4.69
CA GLU A 95 11.29 -4.55 -3.25
C GLU A 95 10.15 -5.48 -2.84
N GLU A 96 8.93 -5.20 -3.28
CA GLU A 96 7.78 -6.06 -3.01
C GLU A 96 7.95 -7.44 -3.65
N LEU A 97 8.50 -7.49 -4.87
CA LEU A 97 8.83 -8.76 -5.52
C LEU A 97 9.92 -9.53 -4.76
N ALA A 98 10.93 -8.84 -4.24
CA ALA A 98 12.01 -9.45 -3.46
C ALA A 98 11.54 -10.00 -2.10
N LYS A 99 10.47 -9.46 -1.52
CA LYS A 99 9.82 -10.03 -0.31
C LYS A 99 9.15 -11.38 -0.58
N GLY A 100 9.02 -11.78 -1.84
CA GLY A 100 8.40 -13.02 -2.26
C GLY A 100 6.88 -13.01 -2.14
N PRO A 101 6.19 -14.01 -2.72
CA PRO A 101 4.77 -14.17 -2.50
C PRO A 101 4.53 -14.36 -1.00
N LYS A 102 3.60 -13.57 -0.43
CA LYS A 102 3.09 -13.85 0.92
C LYS A 102 2.52 -15.27 0.86
N LEU A 103 3.17 -16.21 1.55
CA LEU A 103 2.66 -17.56 1.76
C LEU A 103 1.45 -17.47 2.70
N VAL A 104 0.33 -16.99 2.15
CA VAL A 104 -0.95 -17.00 2.84
C VAL A 104 -1.51 -18.40 2.68
N LEU A 105 -1.44 -19.18 3.75
CA LEU A 105 -2.11 -20.47 3.80
C LEU A 105 -3.62 -20.25 3.70
N ASP A 106 -4.24 -20.81 2.67
CA ASP A 106 -5.70 -20.89 2.58
C ASP A 106 -6.18 -21.88 3.65
N LYS A 107 -6.64 -21.32 4.77
CA LYS A 107 -7.13 -22.08 5.93
C LYS A 107 -8.35 -22.92 5.57
N ASP A 108 -9.19 -22.46 4.65
CA ASP A 108 -10.40 -23.18 4.26
C ASP A 108 -10.08 -24.33 3.31
N ALA A 109 -9.17 -24.13 2.36
CA ALA A 109 -8.64 -25.23 1.55
C ALA A 109 -7.92 -26.28 2.42
N SER A 110 -7.10 -25.83 3.38
CA SER A 110 -6.41 -26.72 4.32
C SER A 110 -7.39 -27.56 5.15
N LYS A 111 -8.44 -26.93 5.68
CA LYS A 111 -9.54 -27.64 6.35
C LYS A 111 -10.19 -28.67 5.45
N ARG A 112 -10.50 -28.33 4.19
CA ARG A 112 -11.09 -29.28 3.24
C ARG A 112 -10.18 -30.48 2.98
N PHE A 113 -8.87 -30.28 2.84
CA PHE A 113 -7.92 -31.38 2.68
C PHE A 113 -7.89 -32.29 3.91
N ILE A 114 -7.83 -31.71 5.11
CA ILE A 114 -7.84 -32.47 6.37
C ILE A 114 -9.17 -33.22 6.53
N HIS A 115 -10.29 -32.54 6.30
CA HIS A 115 -11.62 -33.14 6.38
C HIS A 115 -11.80 -34.31 5.42
N ASN A 116 -11.30 -34.18 4.19
CA ASN A 116 -11.40 -35.24 3.20
C ASN A 116 -10.50 -36.44 3.57
N ALA A 117 -9.26 -36.18 4.01
CA ALA A 117 -8.30 -37.22 4.40
C ALA A 117 -8.76 -38.02 5.65
N LEU A 118 -9.46 -37.38 6.58
CA LEU A 118 -9.94 -37.98 7.84
C LEU A 118 -11.42 -38.36 7.79
N SER A 119 -12.08 -38.24 6.63
CA SER A 119 -13.53 -38.49 6.49
C SER A 119 -13.93 -39.96 6.72
N SER A 120 -12.98 -40.89 6.63
CA SER A 120 -13.18 -42.32 6.90
C SER A 120 -12.98 -42.69 8.36
N ASP A 121 -12.46 -41.79 9.19
CA ASP A 121 -12.28 -42.02 10.63
C ASP A 121 -13.52 -41.59 11.41
N GLN A 122 -14.21 -42.55 12.05
CA GLN A 122 -15.47 -42.31 12.75
C GLN A 122 -15.29 -41.38 13.96
N VAL A 123 -14.13 -41.46 14.63
CA VAL A 123 -13.82 -40.59 15.78
C VAL A 123 -13.76 -39.13 15.35
N TYR A 124 -13.21 -38.88 14.15
CA TYR A 124 -13.11 -37.55 13.58
C TYR A 124 -14.47 -37.00 13.10
N VAL A 125 -15.27 -37.86 12.47
CA VAL A 125 -16.61 -37.50 11.99
C VAL A 125 -17.52 -37.11 13.15
N ASP A 126 -17.46 -37.82 14.27
CA ASP A 126 -18.28 -37.52 15.45
C ASP A 126 -17.79 -36.26 16.19
N ALA A 127 -16.47 -36.03 16.25
CA ALA A 127 -15.91 -34.78 16.77
C ALA A 127 -16.33 -33.54 15.95
N ILE A 128 -16.47 -33.67 14.62
CA ILE A 128 -16.95 -32.58 13.76
C ILE A 128 -18.44 -32.29 13.98
N LYS A 129 -19.27 -33.32 14.17
CA LYS A 129 -20.70 -33.13 14.45
C LYS A 129 -20.89 -32.40 15.78
N ALA A 130 -20.18 -32.83 16.83
CA ALA A 130 -20.20 -32.19 18.13
C ALA A 130 -19.77 -30.71 18.05
N THR A 131 -18.69 -30.41 17.32
CA THR A 131 -18.23 -29.02 17.16
C THR A 131 -19.16 -28.14 16.31
N LYS A 132 -19.88 -28.70 15.33
CA LYS A 132 -20.92 -27.98 14.58
C LYS A 132 -22.15 -27.67 15.44
N GLU A 133 -22.59 -28.64 16.24
CA GLU A 133 -23.72 -28.48 17.17
C GLU A 133 -23.43 -27.42 18.26
N GLU A 134 -22.19 -27.35 18.74
CA GLU A 134 -21.74 -26.29 19.66
C GLU A 134 -21.65 -24.90 19.01
N GLN A 135 -21.35 -24.81 17.72
CA GLN A 135 -21.29 -23.53 16.99
C GLN A 135 -22.68 -23.02 16.61
N ASP A 136 -23.58 -23.90 16.18
CA ASP A 136 -24.97 -23.53 15.87
C ASP A 136 -25.70 -23.05 17.14
N SER A 137 -25.50 -23.73 18.28
CA SER A 137 -26.10 -23.33 19.56
C SER A 137 -25.57 -21.99 20.12
N LYS A 138 -24.32 -21.60 19.79
CA LYS A 138 -23.77 -20.27 20.13
C LYS A 138 -24.31 -19.16 19.22
N THR A 139 -24.55 -19.47 17.94
CA THR A 139 -25.08 -18.49 16.97
C THR A 139 -26.55 -18.16 17.26
N THR A 140 -27.36 -19.16 17.65
CA THR A 140 -28.76 -18.94 18.06
C THR A 140 -28.92 -18.16 19.38
N LYS A 141 -27.92 -18.19 20.28
CA LYS A 141 -27.91 -17.38 21.51
C LYS A 141 -27.54 -15.92 21.31
N GLN A 142 -26.90 -15.54 20.19
CA GLN A 142 -26.58 -14.13 19.89
C GLN A 142 -27.71 -13.41 19.13
N GLU A 143 -28.49 -14.10 18.29
CA GLU A 143 -29.64 -13.49 17.60
C GLU A 143 -30.87 -13.25 18.50
N SER A 144 -30.98 -13.99 19.61
CA SER A 144 -32.09 -13.85 20.57
C SER A 144 -31.97 -12.65 21.53
N GLY A 145 -30.88 -11.88 21.45
CA GLY A 145 -30.63 -10.69 22.28
C GLY A 145 -31.14 -9.35 21.71
N ASN A 146 -31.65 -9.30 20.48
CA ASN A 146 -31.96 -8.02 19.82
C ASN A 146 -33.39 -7.92 19.24
N MET A 147 -34.39 -8.43 19.96
CA MET A 147 -35.81 -8.19 19.66
C MET A 147 -36.55 -7.62 20.87
N GLN A 148 -36.23 -6.40 21.29
CA GLN A 148 -37.15 -5.55 22.06
C GLN A 148 -36.71 -4.07 22.03
N ALA A 149 -37.09 -3.34 20.98
CA ALA A 149 -37.35 -1.90 21.04
C ALA A 149 -38.14 -1.42 19.79
N GLU A 150 -39.34 -0.91 20.09
CA GLU A 150 -40.16 0.05 19.34
C GLU A 150 -40.95 -0.38 18.08
N GLY A 151 -42.23 0.00 18.12
CA GLY A 151 -43.24 -0.29 17.12
C GLY A 151 -43.65 0.90 16.25
N LYS A 152 -44.72 0.63 15.49
CA LYS A 152 -45.53 1.49 14.62
C LYS A 152 -44.91 1.93 13.29
N GLY A 153 -45.51 1.44 12.19
CA GLY A 153 -45.71 2.29 11.01
C GLY A 153 -45.75 1.61 9.63
N LYS A 154 -46.97 1.30 9.19
CA LYS A 154 -47.46 1.33 7.79
C LYS A 154 -47.11 0.19 6.80
N ARG A 155 -48.21 -0.26 6.20
CA ARG A 155 -48.38 -1.21 5.09
C ARG A 155 -47.71 -0.74 3.79
N ALA A 156 -47.16 -1.68 3.02
CA ALA A 156 -47.35 -1.73 1.57
C ALA A 156 -47.08 -3.17 1.07
N ALA A 157 -48.02 -3.71 0.29
CA ALA A 157 -47.90 -4.98 -0.40
C ALA A 157 -47.15 -4.83 -1.72
N SER A 158 -46.37 -5.82 -2.14
CA SER A 158 -46.36 -6.25 -3.55
C SER A 158 -45.72 -7.63 -3.73
N LYS A 159 -46.12 -8.26 -4.83
CA LYS A 159 -46.11 -9.68 -5.18
C LYS A 159 -44.77 -10.16 -5.78
N THR A 160 -44.45 -11.43 -5.51
CA THR A 160 -44.06 -12.50 -6.45
C THR A 160 -43.00 -12.21 -7.54
N SER A 161 -41.90 -12.98 -7.56
CA SER A 161 -41.72 -14.03 -8.59
C SER A 161 -40.37 -14.78 -8.52
N ASN A 162 -40.47 -16.01 -8.99
CA ASN A 162 -39.61 -17.16 -8.88
C ASN A 162 -38.77 -17.29 -10.17
N LYS A 163 -37.47 -17.65 -10.12
CA LYS A 163 -36.86 -18.40 -11.24
C LYS A 163 -35.59 -19.17 -10.89
N LYS A 164 -35.76 -20.49 -10.86
CA LYS A 164 -34.75 -21.56 -10.94
C LYS A 164 -33.86 -21.38 -12.18
N ASN A 165 -32.54 -21.48 -12.04
CA ASN A 165 -31.63 -21.69 -13.17
C ASN A 165 -31.09 -23.12 -13.17
N LYS A 166 -31.69 -23.94 -14.04
CA LYS A 166 -31.30 -25.31 -14.38
C LYS A 166 -30.28 -25.23 -15.53
N ARG A 167 -28.98 -25.34 -15.26
CA ARG A 167 -27.96 -25.46 -16.32
C ARG A 167 -27.85 -26.94 -16.75
N GLN A 168 -28.39 -27.23 -17.94
CA GLN A 168 -28.19 -28.50 -18.64
C GLN A 168 -26.75 -28.60 -19.16
N ARG A 169 -26.07 -29.71 -18.84
CA ARG A 169 -24.92 -30.23 -19.57
C ARG A 169 -25.39 -30.74 -20.93
N LYS A 170 -24.81 -30.25 -22.03
CA LYS A 170 -24.84 -30.97 -23.31
C LYS A 170 -23.65 -31.93 -23.35
N ARG A 171 -23.94 -33.14 -23.81
CA ARG A 171 -22.99 -34.14 -24.29
C ARG A 171 -22.33 -33.66 -25.57
#